data_AF-A0A847W742-F1
#
_entry.id   AF-A0A847W742-F1
#
_cell.length_a   1.000
_cell.length_b   1.000
_cell.length_c   1.000
_cell.angle_alpha   90.00
_cell.angle_beta   90.00
_cell.angle_gamma   90.00
#
_symmetry.space_group_name_H-M   'P 1'
#
loop_
_entity.id
_entity.type
_entity.pdbx_description
1 polymer ?
#
loop_
_entity_poly.entity_id
_entity_poly.type
_entity_poly.pdbx_seq_one_letter_code
_entity_poly.pdbx_strand_id
1 'polypeptide(L)'
;MKKKQKRLLMIVIFLLAAFLRFYQIGNNPVSLYWDEVAIALDAYSLSETGKDMNNMSMWQPVFGSYGDFKAPVLIILSSLSVRLLGMNAFAIRLPMAIISLFSMLIAYYLVKELLAFDKHLKKKYQLLPILTLFILAISPWPVHFARIAFESSLSVFFLLLSLWFFLKGIKGKKYWILLSVIPALLGLYSYYSLRVIVPLFV
;
A
#
# COMPACT_ATOMS: atom_id res chain seq x y z
N MET A 1 6.52 -13.17 -26.20
CA MET A 1 5.20 -12.49 -26.27
C MET A 1 5.36 -11.15 -26.99
N LYS A 2 4.49 -10.83 -27.96
CA LYS A 2 4.52 -9.51 -28.61
C LYS A 2 4.18 -8.43 -27.59
N LYS A 3 4.76 -7.22 -27.73
CA LYS A 3 4.55 -6.09 -26.80
C LYS A 3 3.07 -5.78 -26.54
N LYS A 4 2.23 -5.86 -27.58
CA LYS A 4 0.77 -5.68 -27.50
C LYS A 4 0.10 -6.74 -26.61
N GLN A 5 0.43 -8.02 -26.79
CA GLN A 5 -0.10 -9.12 -25.98
C GLN A 5 0.27 -8.99 -24.50
N LYS A 6 1.51 -8.58 -24.20
CA LYS A 6 1.95 -8.32 -22.82
C LYS A 6 1.16 -7.20 -22.16
N ARG A 7 0.91 -6.10 -22.88
CA ARG A 7 0.11 -4.99 -22.36
C ARG A 7 -1.33 -5.41 -22.10
N LEU A 8 -1.94 -6.13 -23.04
CA LEU A 8 -3.31 -6.64 -22.87
C LEU A 8 -3.41 -7.55 -21.65
N LEU A 9 -2.49 -8.50 -21.50
CA LEU A 9 -2.46 -9.39 -20.34
C LEU A 9 -2.32 -8.63 -19.02
N MET A 10 -1.45 -7.61 -18.94
CA MET A 10 -1.31 -6.78 -17.74
C MET A 10 -2.61 -6.03 -17.40
N ILE A 11 -3.32 -5.52 -18.41
CA ILE A 11 -4.61 -4.85 -18.21
C ILE A 11 -5.64 -5.84 -17.67
N VAL A 12 -5.73 -7.04 -18.23
CA VAL A 12 -6.65 -8.09 -17.75
C VAL A 12 -6.33 -8.47 -16.30
N ILE A 13 -5.06 -8.68 -15.95
CA ILE A 13 -4.64 -8.99 -14.58
C ILE A 13 -5.01 -7.85 -13.62
N PHE A 14 -4.80 -6.60 -14.04
CA PHE A 14 -5.13 -5.43 -13.23
C PHE A 14 -6.64 -5.30 -13.00
N LEU A 15 -7.46 -5.51 -14.04
CA LEU A 15 -8.92 -5.49 -13.92
C LEU A 15 -9.43 -6.62 -13.02
N LEU A 16 -8.87 -7.83 -13.14
CA LEU A 16 -9.17 -8.94 -12.23
C LEU A 16 -8.80 -8.59 -10.79
N ALA A 17 -7.61 -8.03 -10.56
CA ALA A 17 -7.16 -7.63 -9.23
C ALA A 17 -8.05 -6.55 -8.61
N ALA A 18 -8.47 -5.56 -9.41
CA ALA A 18 -9.39 -4.52 -9.00
C ALA A 18 -10.77 -5.11 -8.66
N PHE A 19 -11.32 -5.99 -9.51
CA PHE A 19 -12.58 -6.67 -9.21
C PHE A 19 -12.51 -7.41 -7.86
N LEU A 20 -11.48 -8.23 -7.64
CA LEU A 20 -11.34 -9.01 -6.39
C LEU A 20 -11.23 -8.14 -5.13
N ARG A 21 -10.65 -6.94 -5.24
CA ARG A 21 -10.43 -6.03 -4.10
C ARG A 21 -11.62 -5.12 -3.84
N PHE A 22 -12.26 -4.59 -4.89
CA PHE A 22 -13.31 -3.57 -4.75
C PHE A 22 -14.72 -4.15 -4.76
N TYR A 23 -14.94 -5.35 -5.33
CA TYR A 23 -16.27 -5.95 -5.40
C TYR A 23 -16.85 -6.17 -4.00
N GLN A 24 -17.93 -5.45 -3.69
CA GLN A 24 -18.62 -5.47 -2.40
C GLN A 24 -17.73 -5.14 -1.18
N ILE A 25 -16.67 -4.35 -1.32
CA ILE A 25 -15.76 -4.07 -0.19
C ILE A 25 -16.44 -3.40 1.04
N GLY A 26 -17.52 -2.63 0.80
CA GLY A 26 -18.33 -2.04 1.87
C GLY A 26 -19.27 -3.02 2.58
N ASN A 27 -19.60 -4.15 1.95
CA ASN A 27 -20.56 -5.14 2.47
C ASN A 27 -19.90 -6.47 2.86
N ASN A 28 -18.69 -6.73 2.36
CA ASN A 28 -17.92 -7.94 2.62
C ASN A 28 -16.43 -7.59 2.81
N PRO A 29 -15.87 -7.73 4.02
CA PRO A 29 -16.47 -8.36 5.22
C PRO A 29 -17.73 -7.64 5.77
N VAL A 30 -18.64 -8.41 6.40
CA VAL A 30 -20.00 -7.97 6.80
C VAL A 30 -19.99 -6.82 7.82
N SER A 31 -19.02 -6.81 8.72
CA SER A 31 -18.81 -5.74 9.69
C SER A 31 -17.38 -5.24 9.61
N LEU A 32 -17.16 -4.03 10.15
CA LEU A 32 -15.82 -3.57 10.45
C LEU A 32 -15.25 -4.39 11.61
N TYR A 33 -13.98 -4.74 11.51
CA TYR A 33 -13.22 -5.28 12.63
C TYR A 33 -12.90 -4.18 13.64
N TRP A 34 -12.63 -4.53 14.91
CA TRP A 34 -12.45 -3.54 15.99
C TRP A 34 -11.33 -2.50 15.73
N ASP A 35 -10.28 -2.87 14.98
CA ASP A 35 -9.16 -2.02 14.61
C ASP A 35 -9.56 -1.08 13.47
N GLU A 36 -10.40 -1.56 12.55
CA GLU A 36 -10.99 -0.72 11.52
C GLU A 36 -11.94 0.30 12.13
N VAL A 37 -12.68 -0.08 13.18
CA VAL A 37 -13.55 0.84 13.93
C VAL A 37 -12.72 1.90 14.65
N ALA A 38 -11.62 1.53 15.30
CA ALA A 38 -10.70 2.48 15.93
C ALA A 38 -10.18 3.50 14.91
N ILE A 39 -9.67 3.02 13.77
CA ILE A 39 -9.23 3.89 12.66
C ILE A 39 -10.38 4.75 12.14
N ALA A 40 -11.60 4.22 12.05
CA ALA A 40 -12.76 4.95 11.57
C ALA A 40 -13.15 6.12 12.50
N LEU A 41 -13.09 5.92 13.81
CA LEU A 41 -13.36 6.98 14.79
C LEU A 41 -12.31 8.08 14.73
N ASP A 42 -11.04 7.73 14.66
CA ASP A 42 -9.94 8.70 14.49
C ASP A 42 -10.05 9.46 13.17
N ALA A 43 -10.33 8.74 12.08
CA ALA A 43 -10.51 9.32 10.75
C ALA A 43 -11.70 10.27 10.71
N TYR A 44 -12.80 9.94 11.39
CA TYR A 44 -13.98 10.79 11.50
C TYR A 44 -13.72 12.06 12.30
N SER A 45 -13.08 11.95 13.47
CA SER A 45 -12.68 13.14 14.26
C SER A 45 -11.80 14.06 13.43
N LEU A 46 -10.82 13.48 12.73
CA LEU A 46 -9.90 14.20 11.87
C LEU A 46 -10.60 14.85 10.68
N SER A 47 -11.57 14.17 10.06
CA SER A 47 -12.32 14.73 8.92
C SER A 47 -13.20 15.91 9.32
N GLU A 48 -13.74 15.93 10.54
CA GLU A 48 -14.62 17.01 11.02
C GLU A 48 -13.84 18.18 11.61
N THR A 49 -12.81 17.90 12.40
CA THR A 49 -12.16 18.90 13.26
C THR A 49 -10.73 19.23 12.86
N GLY A 50 -10.11 18.43 11.98
CA GLY A 50 -8.68 18.51 11.69
C GLY A 50 -7.79 18.00 12.84
N LYS A 51 -8.38 17.36 13.85
CA LYS A 51 -7.72 16.86 15.05
C LYS A 51 -8.12 15.43 15.38
N ASP A 52 -7.26 14.71 16.09
CA ASP A 52 -7.57 13.36 16.57
C ASP A 52 -8.66 13.37 17.67
N MET A 53 -9.03 12.18 18.16
CA MET A 53 -10.04 12.02 19.21
C MET A 53 -9.65 12.66 20.55
N ASN A 54 -8.36 12.94 20.77
CA ASN A 54 -7.83 13.58 21.97
C ASN A 54 -7.58 15.09 21.77
N ASN A 55 -8.15 15.69 20.73
CA ASN A 55 -8.02 17.11 20.37
C ASN A 55 -6.56 17.53 20.07
N MET A 56 -5.73 16.59 19.68
CA MET A 56 -4.34 16.78 19.25
C MET A 56 -4.26 16.94 17.72
N SER A 57 -3.19 17.58 17.24
CA SER A 57 -2.98 17.91 15.83
C SER A 57 -2.96 16.68 14.92
N MET A 58 -3.23 16.79 13.62
CA MET A 58 -3.09 15.66 12.68
C MET A 58 -1.64 15.25 12.40
N TRP A 59 -0.67 16.11 12.72
CA TRP A 59 0.75 15.94 12.36
C TRP A 59 1.57 15.16 13.39
N GLN A 60 0.90 14.46 14.30
CA GLN A 60 1.57 13.67 15.34
C GLN A 60 2.22 12.42 14.74
N PRO A 61 3.35 11.98 15.30
CA PRO A 61 4.00 10.76 14.86
C PRO A 61 3.24 9.48 15.26
N VAL A 62 2.31 9.60 16.21
CA VAL A 62 1.54 8.52 16.82
C VAL A 62 0.19 9.06 17.28
N PHE A 63 -0.90 8.38 16.97
CA PHE A 63 -2.26 8.74 17.38
C PHE A 63 -2.64 7.92 18.61
N GLY A 64 -3.17 8.58 19.65
CA GLY A 64 -3.83 7.88 20.76
C GLY A 64 -5.20 7.41 20.32
N SER A 65 -5.35 6.10 20.07
CA SER A 65 -6.59 5.50 19.56
C SER A 65 -7.31 4.74 20.66
N TYR A 66 -8.36 4.01 20.31
CA TYR A 66 -9.19 3.23 21.24
C TYR A 66 -8.37 2.16 21.99
N GLY A 67 -7.84 2.53 23.17
CA GLY A 67 -7.07 1.63 24.04
C GLY A 67 -5.67 1.28 23.54
N ASP A 68 -5.19 1.88 22.44
CA ASP A 68 -3.85 1.67 21.89
C ASP A 68 -3.24 2.96 21.30
N PHE A 69 -2.07 2.79 20.67
CA PHE A 69 -1.48 3.80 19.82
C PHE A 69 -1.36 3.31 18.38
N LYS A 70 -1.82 4.12 17.42
CA LYS A 70 -1.79 3.82 15.98
C LYS A 70 -0.87 4.74 15.19
N ALA A 71 -0.46 4.24 14.03
CA ALA A 71 0.38 4.96 13.10
C ALA A 71 -0.47 5.96 12.27
N PRO A 72 0.02 7.18 12.03
CA PRO A 72 -0.81 8.28 11.50
C PRO A 72 -1.26 8.10 10.05
N VAL A 73 -0.47 7.44 9.20
CA VAL A 73 -0.65 7.55 7.74
C VAL A 73 -1.98 6.96 7.27
N LEU A 74 -2.39 5.80 7.79
CA LEU A 74 -3.66 5.20 7.38
C LEU A 74 -4.86 6.02 7.87
N ILE A 75 -4.78 6.59 9.09
CA ILE A 75 -5.83 7.46 9.65
C ILE A 75 -6.01 8.70 8.77
N ILE A 76 -4.91 9.35 8.36
CA ILE A 76 -4.93 10.54 7.49
C ILE A 76 -5.51 10.21 6.11
N LEU A 77 -5.14 9.08 5.50
CA LEU A 77 -5.71 8.66 4.22
C LEU A 77 -7.20 8.30 4.33
N SER A 78 -7.58 7.69 5.46
CA SER A 78 -8.97 7.31 5.73
C SER A 78 -9.82 8.55 6.02
N SER A 79 -9.30 9.56 6.71
CA SER A 79 -10.05 10.80 6.99
C SER A 79 -10.41 11.55 5.71
N LEU A 80 -9.52 11.56 4.71
CA LEU A 80 -9.84 12.10 3.38
C LEU A 80 -10.98 11.30 2.71
N SER A 81 -10.96 9.98 2.82
CA SER A 81 -12.01 9.13 2.24
C SER A 81 -13.34 9.32 2.95
N VAL A 82 -13.34 9.41 4.28
CA VAL A 82 -14.51 9.70 5.12
C VAL A 82 -15.09 11.08 4.81
N ARG A 83 -14.24 12.11 4.65
CA ARG A 83 -14.67 13.47 4.29
C ARG A 83 -15.43 13.50 2.96
N LEU A 84 -15.01 12.69 1.99
CA LEU A 84 -15.59 12.67 0.63
C LEU A 84 -16.80 11.74 0.50
N LEU A 85 -16.82 10.62 1.23
CA LEU A 85 -17.77 9.53 1.02
C LEU A 85 -18.67 9.24 2.24
N GLY A 86 -18.47 9.96 3.33
CA GLY A 86 -19.13 9.74 4.61
C GLY A 86 -18.52 8.59 5.41
N MET A 87 -18.93 8.49 6.69
CA MET A 87 -18.47 7.45 7.60
C MET A 87 -19.18 6.12 7.31
N ASN A 88 -18.56 5.27 6.49
CA ASN A 88 -19.05 3.93 6.18
C ASN A 88 -17.89 2.97 5.90
N ALA A 89 -18.15 1.66 5.93
CA ALA A 89 -17.12 0.64 5.72
C ALA A 89 -16.40 0.75 4.37
N PHE A 90 -17.09 1.19 3.32
CA PHE A 90 -16.47 1.42 2.01
C PHE A 90 -15.41 2.52 2.09
N ALA A 91 -15.74 3.68 2.69
CA ALA A 91 -14.83 4.81 2.82
C ALA A 91 -13.58 4.45 3.63
N ILE A 92 -13.73 3.67 4.71
CA ILE A 92 -12.63 3.23 5.57
C ILE A 92 -11.69 2.25 4.86
N ARG A 93 -12.23 1.34 4.06
CA ARG A 93 -11.43 0.31 3.35
C ARG A 93 -10.86 0.79 2.02
N LEU A 94 -11.40 1.87 1.45
CA LEU A 94 -11.02 2.38 0.14
C LEU A 94 -9.52 2.68 0.00
N PRO A 95 -8.86 3.40 0.95
CA PRO A 95 -7.42 3.63 0.86
C PRO A 95 -6.63 2.34 0.71
N MET A 96 -6.95 1.32 1.50
CA MET A 96 -6.22 0.05 1.48
C MET A 96 -6.44 -0.75 0.22
N ALA A 97 -7.65 -0.72 -0.34
CA ALA A 97 -7.95 -1.35 -1.62
C ALA A 97 -7.12 -0.74 -2.77
N ILE A 98 -7.02 0.59 -2.79
CA ILE A 98 -6.22 1.34 -3.77
C ILE A 98 -4.74 1.02 -3.59
N ILE A 99 -4.23 1.10 -2.36
CA ILE A 99 -2.81 0.87 -2.06
C ILE A 99 -2.40 -0.55 -2.43
N SER A 100 -3.20 -1.57 -2.09
CA SER A 100 -2.94 -2.97 -2.46
C SER A 100 -2.88 -3.16 -3.99
N LEU A 101 -3.73 -2.47 -4.75
CA LEU A 101 -3.72 -2.51 -6.20
C LEU A 101 -2.43 -1.91 -6.80
N PHE A 102 -1.88 -0.86 -6.19
CA PHE A 102 -0.60 -0.31 -6.61
C PHE A 102 0.60 -1.13 -6.10
N SER A 103 0.51 -1.79 -4.95
CA SER A 103 1.55 -2.68 -4.41
C SER A 103 1.93 -3.78 -5.40
N MET A 104 0.95 -4.41 -6.06
CA MET A 104 1.23 -5.44 -7.07
C MET A 104 1.94 -4.88 -8.32
N LEU A 105 1.64 -3.63 -8.72
CA LEU A 105 2.34 -2.97 -9.81
C LEU A 105 3.79 -2.66 -9.43
N ILE A 106 4.02 -2.18 -8.21
CA ILE A 106 5.37 -1.92 -7.72
C ILE A 106 6.17 -3.21 -7.64
N ALA A 107 5.59 -4.30 -7.12
CA ALA A 107 6.24 -5.61 -7.10
C ALA A 107 6.62 -6.09 -8.51
N TYR A 108 5.76 -5.89 -9.52
CA TYR A 108 6.10 -6.14 -10.92
C TYR A 108 7.34 -5.35 -11.37
N TYR A 109 7.40 -4.05 -11.05
CA TYR A 109 8.54 -3.21 -11.43
C TYR A 109 9.81 -3.56 -10.64
N LEU A 110 9.68 -3.93 -9.38
CA LEU A 110 10.80 -4.36 -8.53
C LEU A 110 11.46 -5.62 -9.10
N VAL A 111 10.68 -6.65 -9.41
CA VAL A 111 11.20 -7.89 -10.03
C VAL A 111 11.82 -7.60 -11.39
N LYS A 112 11.23 -6.69 -12.18
CA LYS A 112 11.80 -6.28 -13.46
C LYS A 112 13.15 -5.56 -13.28
N GLU A 113 13.31 -4.76 -12.23
CA GLU A 113 14.56 -4.05 -11.96
C GLU A 113 15.65 -5.01 -11.46
N LEU A 114 15.30 -5.94 -10.55
CA LEU A 114 16.19 -6.99 -10.06
C LEU A 114 16.75 -7.86 -11.20
N LEU A 115 15.88 -8.34 -12.09
CA LEU A 115 16.32 -9.11 -13.25
C LEU A 115 17.20 -8.30 -14.20
N ALA A 116 17.07 -6.98 -14.20
CA ALA A 116 17.80 -6.14 -15.13
C ALA A 116 19.25 -5.83 -14.69
N PHE A 117 19.70 -6.37 -13.54
CA PHE A 117 21.12 -6.40 -13.16
C PHE A 117 21.92 -7.40 -13.99
N ASP A 118 21.28 -8.46 -14.51
CA ASP A 118 21.92 -9.47 -15.35
C ASP A 118 21.11 -9.72 -16.62
N LYS A 119 21.74 -9.50 -17.79
CA LYS A 119 21.11 -9.69 -19.10
C LYS A 119 20.68 -11.15 -19.34
N HIS A 120 21.43 -12.13 -18.85
CA HIS A 120 21.09 -13.55 -18.96
C HIS A 120 19.88 -13.89 -18.11
N LEU A 121 19.84 -13.46 -16.83
CA LEU A 121 18.67 -13.64 -15.97
C LEU A 121 17.43 -12.95 -16.54
N LYS A 122 17.57 -11.73 -17.06
CA LYS A 122 16.48 -11.00 -17.71
C LYS A 122 15.88 -11.76 -18.89
N LYS A 123 16.71 -12.39 -19.73
CA LYS A 123 16.25 -13.18 -20.89
C LYS A 123 15.61 -14.49 -20.44
N LYS A 124 16.23 -15.19 -19.48
CA LYS A 124 15.76 -16.47 -18.94
C LYS A 124 14.42 -16.33 -18.22
N TYR A 125 14.26 -15.29 -17.39
CA TYR A 125 13.10 -15.08 -16.52
C TYR A 125 12.20 -13.91 -16.95
N GLN A 126 12.11 -13.64 -18.25
CA GLN A 126 11.34 -12.51 -18.80
C GLN A 126 9.84 -12.48 -18.45
N LEU A 127 9.27 -13.64 -18.07
CA LEU A 127 7.87 -13.78 -17.65
C LEU A 127 7.68 -13.59 -16.15
N LEU A 128 8.75 -13.70 -15.35
CA LEU A 128 8.68 -13.66 -13.88
C LEU A 128 7.99 -12.38 -13.36
N PRO A 129 8.23 -11.16 -13.88
CA PRO A 129 7.48 -9.98 -13.43
C PRO A 129 5.97 -10.13 -13.63
N ILE A 130 5.53 -10.66 -14.78
CA ILE A 130 4.10 -10.85 -15.08
C ILE A 130 3.51 -11.92 -14.16
N LEU A 131 4.27 -12.99 -13.89
CA LEU A 131 3.87 -14.03 -12.97
C LEU A 131 3.72 -13.47 -11.55
N THR A 132 4.65 -12.65 -11.07
CA THR A 132 4.52 -11.93 -9.79
C THR A 132 3.26 -11.07 -9.74
N LEU A 133 2.99 -10.31 -10.80
CA LEU A 133 1.78 -9.49 -10.91
C LEU A 133 0.51 -10.34 -10.81
N PHE A 134 0.47 -11.47 -11.52
CA PHE A 134 -0.67 -12.39 -11.52
C PHE A 134 -0.86 -13.06 -10.16
N ILE A 135 0.21 -13.58 -9.55
CA ILE A 135 0.16 -14.23 -8.24
C ILE A 135 -0.35 -13.25 -7.19
N LEU A 136 0.15 -12.02 -7.15
CA LEU A 136 -0.32 -11.00 -6.20
C LEU A 136 -1.74 -10.51 -6.50
N ALA A 137 -2.19 -10.59 -7.75
CA ALA A 137 -3.57 -10.25 -8.11
C ALA A 137 -4.58 -11.20 -7.45
N ILE A 138 -4.29 -12.50 -7.44
CA ILE A 138 -5.24 -13.56 -7.02
C ILE A 138 -4.93 -14.18 -5.66
N SER A 139 -3.73 -13.96 -5.11
CA SER A 139 -3.31 -14.59 -3.86
C SER A 139 -4.28 -14.20 -2.72
N PRO A 140 -4.76 -15.16 -1.92
CA PRO A 140 -5.73 -14.89 -0.87
C PRO A 140 -5.26 -13.83 0.13
N TRP A 141 -3.97 -13.82 0.45
CA TRP A 141 -3.43 -12.94 1.49
C TRP A 141 -3.42 -11.46 1.08
N PRO A 142 -2.80 -11.03 -0.05
CA PRO A 142 -2.91 -9.64 -0.51
C PRO A 142 -4.33 -9.18 -0.81
N VAL A 143 -5.23 -10.09 -1.21
CA VAL A 143 -6.64 -9.77 -1.45
C VAL A 143 -7.38 -9.56 -0.12
N HIS A 144 -7.17 -10.42 0.87
CA HIS A 144 -7.77 -10.28 2.20
C HIS A 144 -7.37 -8.95 2.85
N PHE A 145 -6.07 -8.66 2.90
CA PHE A 145 -5.56 -7.41 3.48
C PHE A 145 -5.89 -6.15 2.67
N ALA A 146 -6.31 -6.29 1.40
CA ALA A 146 -6.83 -5.17 0.63
C ALA A 146 -8.27 -4.79 1.01
N ARG A 147 -9.01 -5.74 1.63
CA ARG A 147 -10.45 -5.60 1.93
C ARG A 147 -10.71 -5.22 3.39
N ILE A 148 -9.66 -4.95 4.15
CA ILE A 148 -9.69 -4.54 5.55
C ILE A 148 -8.71 -3.37 5.74
N ALA A 149 -9.08 -2.40 6.57
CA ALA A 149 -8.26 -1.22 6.82
C ALA A 149 -7.15 -1.52 7.85
N PHE A 150 -6.07 -2.19 7.42
CA PHE A 150 -4.90 -2.44 8.26
C PHE A 150 -3.64 -1.71 7.80
N GLU A 151 -2.94 -1.14 8.78
CA GLU A 151 -1.72 -0.34 8.65
C GLU A 151 -0.53 -1.12 8.06
N SER A 152 -0.43 -2.40 8.37
CA SER A 152 0.71 -3.25 7.96
C SER A 152 0.88 -3.33 6.44
N SER A 153 -0.21 -3.41 5.69
CA SER A 153 -0.15 -3.50 4.23
C SER A 153 0.24 -2.19 3.56
N LEU A 154 -0.07 -1.06 4.20
CA LEU A 154 0.35 0.26 3.77
C LEU A 154 1.86 0.43 3.95
N SER A 155 2.36 -0.09 5.06
CA SER A 155 3.79 -0.19 5.34
C SER A 155 4.53 -0.98 4.25
N VAL A 156 4.02 -2.17 3.88
CA VAL A 156 4.62 -3.00 2.82
C VAL A 156 4.64 -2.28 1.48
N PHE A 157 3.58 -1.55 1.12
CA PHE A 157 3.56 -0.72 -0.10
C PHE A 157 4.73 0.27 -0.14
N PHE A 158 4.90 1.03 0.95
CA PHE A 158 5.96 2.04 1.05
C PHE A 158 7.37 1.41 1.04
N LEU A 159 7.55 0.26 1.69
CA LEU A 159 8.78 -0.51 1.63
C LEU A 159 9.12 -0.92 0.19
N LEU A 160 8.17 -1.53 -0.52
CA LEU A 160 8.37 -1.95 -1.92
C LEU A 160 8.69 -0.75 -2.82
N LEU A 161 8.02 0.39 -2.60
CA LEU A 161 8.25 1.61 -3.37
C LEU A 161 9.66 2.17 -3.12
N SER A 162 10.09 2.19 -1.85
CA SER A 162 11.43 2.60 -1.45
C SER A 162 12.50 1.72 -2.09
N LEU A 163 12.37 0.40 -1.97
CA LEU A 163 13.31 -0.56 -2.57
C LEU A 163 13.38 -0.41 -4.09
N TRP A 164 12.25 -0.20 -4.75
CA TRP A 164 12.24 -0.01 -6.20
C TRP A 164 12.99 1.26 -6.62
N PHE A 165 12.79 2.37 -5.93
CA PHE A 165 13.54 3.61 -6.18
C PHE A 165 15.02 3.46 -5.87
N PHE A 166 15.36 2.81 -4.75
CA PHE A 166 16.75 2.55 -4.37
C PHE A 166 17.50 1.74 -5.44
N LEU A 167 16.94 0.62 -5.90
CA LEU A 167 17.54 -0.21 -6.97
C LEU A 167 17.68 0.56 -8.28
N LYS A 168 16.69 1.38 -8.62
CA LYS A 168 16.74 2.25 -9.80
C LYS A 168 17.84 3.30 -9.69
N GLY A 169 18.13 3.76 -8.48
CA GLY A 169 19.23 4.67 -8.17
C GLY A 169 20.61 4.05 -8.28
N ILE A 170 20.79 2.81 -7.79
CA ILE A 170 22.04 2.07 -7.91
C ILE A 170 22.46 1.91 -9.38
N LYS A 171 21.51 1.61 -10.25
CA LYS A 171 21.77 1.38 -11.68
C LYS A 171 21.81 2.64 -12.54
N GLY A 172 21.16 3.70 -12.06
CA GLY A 172 20.86 4.88 -12.86
C GLY A 172 21.35 6.16 -12.21
N LYS A 173 20.44 7.14 -12.16
CA LYS A 173 20.75 8.46 -11.59
C LYS A 173 20.61 8.41 -10.07
N LYS A 174 21.62 8.90 -9.35
CA LYS A 174 21.69 8.88 -7.88
C LYS A 174 20.51 9.58 -7.19
N TYR A 175 19.80 10.50 -7.85
CA TYR A 175 18.61 11.14 -7.26
C TYR A 175 17.51 10.15 -6.90
N TRP A 176 17.43 8.98 -7.55
CA TRP A 176 16.45 7.96 -7.18
C TRP A 176 16.70 7.37 -5.77
N ILE A 177 17.96 7.40 -5.29
CA ILE A 177 18.31 7.04 -3.91
C ILE A 177 17.76 8.08 -2.93
N LEU A 178 17.87 9.37 -3.27
CA LEU A 178 17.26 10.42 -2.45
C LEU A 178 15.72 10.29 -2.44
N LEU A 179 15.12 9.95 -3.59
CA LEU A 179 13.69 9.70 -3.69
C LEU A 179 13.23 8.45 -2.93
N SER A 180 14.09 7.45 -2.68
CA SER A 180 13.71 6.26 -1.89
C SER A 180 13.54 6.56 -0.40
N VAL A 181 14.12 7.66 0.10
CA VAL A 181 14.00 8.09 1.51
C VAL A 181 12.56 8.49 1.82
N ILE A 182 11.87 9.18 0.91
CA ILE A 182 10.50 9.66 1.14
C ILE A 182 9.52 8.51 1.46
N PRO A 183 9.37 7.48 0.61
CA PRO A 183 8.52 6.34 0.94
C PRO A 183 9.06 5.54 2.13
N ALA A 184 10.37 5.47 2.35
CA ALA A 184 10.91 4.82 3.54
C ALA A 184 10.40 5.50 4.84
N LEU A 185 10.48 6.84 4.90
CA LEU A 185 9.97 7.62 6.02
C LEU A 185 8.45 7.47 6.17
N LEU A 186 7.68 7.51 5.08
CA LEU A 186 6.24 7.25 5.13
C LEU A 186 5.95 5.84 5.67
N GLY A 187 6.77 4.85 5.33
CA GLY A 187 6.71 3.50 5.88
C GLY A 187 6.92 3.46 7.40
N LEU A 188 7.92 4.19 7.93
CA LEU A 188 8.19 4.30 9.37
C LEU A 188 6.99 4.83 10.18
N TYR A 189 6.22 5.72 9.56
CA TYR A 189 4.99 6.31 10.11
C TYR A 189 3.72 5.57 9.70
N SER A 190 3.83 4.50 8.91
CA SER A 190 2.68 3.65 8.55
C SER A 190 2.57 2.42 9.42
N TYR A 191 3.68 1.84 9.89
CA TYR A 191 3.64 0.71 10.81
C TYR A 191 4.95 0.54 11.59
N TYR A 192 4.85 0.22 12.88
CA TYR A 192 6.00 0.19 13.79
C TYR A 192 7.11 -0.77 13.37
N SER A 193 6.78 -1.93 12.77
CA SER A 193 7.79 -2.91 12.35
C SER A 193 8.79 -2.35 11.33
N LEU A 194 8.39 -1.38 10.50
CA LEU A 194 9.31 -0.76 9.56
C LEU A 194 10.40 0.08 10.22
N ARG A 195 10.21 0.51 11.47
CA ARG A 195 11.23 1.25 12.24
C ARG A 195 12.49 0.43 12.48
N VAL A 196 12.37 -0.88 12.51
CA VAL A 196 13.51 -1.81 12.62
C VAL A 196 14.05 -2.17 11.24
N ILE A 197 13.16 -2.34 10.25
CA ILE A 197 13.54 -2.87 8.93
C ILE A 197 14.23 -1.80 8.08
N VAL A 198 13.69 -0.58 8.01
CA VAL A 198 14.18 0.50 7.13
C VAL A 198 15.66 0.86 7.36
N PRO A 199 16.16 1.03 8.60
CA PRO A 199 17.56 1.36 8.84
C PRO A 199 18.57 0.32 8.38
N LEU A 200 18.15 -0.92 8.08
CA LEU A 200 19.05 -1.99 7.66
C LEU A 200 19.43 -1.91 6.17
N PHE A 201 18.74 -1.09 5.36
CA PHE A 201 18.99 -1.03 3.92
C PHE A 201 18.90 0.36 3.28
N VAL A 202 18.51 1.41 4.03
CA VAL A 202 18.55 2.83 3.60
C VAL A 202 19.71 3.52 4.28
#